data_AF-A0A7C6YYN7-F1
#
_entry.id   AF-A0A7C6YYN7-F1
#
_cell.length_a   1.000
_cell.length_b   1.000
_cell.length_c   1.000
_cell.angle_alpha   90.00
_cell.angle_beta   90.00
_cell.angle_gamma   90.00
#
_symmetry.space_group_name_H-M   'P 1'
#
loop_
_entity.id
_entity.type
_entity.pdbx_description
1 polymer ?
#
loop_
_entity_poly.entity_id
_entity_poly.type
_entity_poly.pdbx_seq_one_letter_code
_entity_poly.pdbx_strand_id
1 'polypeptide(L)'
;MVNIFKLNTTELEALVQYKEVLEEGQRFPKNFWTEEKEQTKGLKLKCRVLTRYCFENLAGLKVKDFPKYNLKQLKSILIKYKLFGMVQRVFNHDVLAILKNAYPEEFRTRELKEWMWSKHGIWHNDDAIIEAVNEMVKKEGIRRIEDIPTLNWKDRLLKHGIYNVLSYFNWSIYSLFNFVYPNKFHPADFKYKVKWAAADSLENAFYYMHKIFKKKKYSLEEILLLNTSDFRKLGLAGMLASVFNSSTLKAKEYYLYKTVGDKEHQKELKADIKKLKKMKYDENIRKKLSKVAVGGYIYNLHSNTTLYNYIKRHAKKNNMSINNFISSYGFVYKSARKDIKKINKDDIWNLRKQGFTYVQIAQKLDSNPTTITEMCVKYFGGDPLIPRPIEDYITVQELMNKYRVDHKTVMKIVYENGFENHTTIRFRYLKKSEIEPALKEYKRTSKHHQFMIKRYAN
;
A
#
# COMPACT_ATOMS: atom_id res chain seq x y z
N MET A 1 -15.82 21.27 53.51
CA MET A 1 -16.05 21.25 54.96
C MET A 1 -17.52 21.55 55.16
N VAL A 2 -18.24 20.70 55.89
CA VAL A 2 -19.67 20.88 56.11
C VAL A 2 -19.89 22.19 56.85
N ASN A 3 -20.62 23.13 56.21
CA ASN A 3 -20.95 24.42 56.81
C ASN A 3 -22.25 24.27 57.61
N ILE A 4 -22.12 24.23 58.93
CA ILE A 4 -23.24 24.09 59.87
C ILE A 4 -24.33 25.17 59.70
N PHE A 5 -23.98 26.36 59.21
CA PHE A 5 -24.92 27.47 59.00
C PHE A 5 -25.77 27.34 57.73
N LYS A 6 -25.54 26.30 56.91
CA LYS A 6 -26.30 26.02 55.69
C LYS A 6 -27.17 24.78 55.77
N LEU A 7 -27.24 24.15 56.94
CA LEU A 7 -27.98 22.91 57.16
C LEU A 7 -29.42 23.21 57.59
N ASN A 8 -30.36 22.37 57.17
CA ASN A 8 -31.73 22.44 57.68
C ASN A 8 -31.83 21.85 59.10
N THR A 9 -32.96 22.07 59.77
CA THR A 9 -33.20 21.62 61.15
C THR A 9 -32.94 20.12 61.33
N THR A 10 -33.42 19.30 60.41
CA THR A 10 -33.27 17.84 60.45
C THR A 10 -31.81 17.39 60.27
N GLU A 11 -31.05 18.07 59.41
CA GLU A 11 -29.61 17.82 59.21
C GLU A 11 -28.80 18.22 60.45
N LEU A 12 -29.19 19.31 61.12
CA LEU A 12 -28.57 19.76 62.38
C LEU A 12 -28.84 18.78 63.53
N GLU A 13 -30.09 18.36 63.72
CA GLU A 13 -30.47 17.36 64.73
C GLU A 13 -29.70 16.05 64.53
N ALA A 14 -29.59 15.57 63.29
CA ALA A 14 -28.83 14.38 62.98
C ALA A 14 -27.33 14.53 63.32
N LEU A 15 -26.74 15.70 63.07
CA LEU A 15 -25.34 15.98 63.42
C LEU A 15 -25.12 16.05 64.93
N VAL A 16 -26.04 16.63 65.70
CA VAL A 16 -25.94 16.68 67.17
C VAL A 16 -25.89 15.27 67.72
N GLN A 17 -26.85 14.41 67.33
CA GLN A 17 -26.88 13.02 67.76
C GLN A 17 -25.64 12.24 67.30
N TYR A 18 -25.08 12.56 66.13
CA TYR A 18 -23.84 11.93 65.69
C TYR A 18 -22.64 12.36 66.54
N LYS A 19 -22.57 13.63 66.96
CA LYS A 19 -21.51 14.09 67.88
C LYS A 19 -21.60 13.41 69.23
N GLU A 20 -22.79 13.29 69.80
CA GLU A 20 -23.02 12.53 71.05
C GLU A 20 -22.53 11.09 70.93
N VAL A 21 -22.85 10.41 69.82
CA VAL A 21 -22.37 9.05 69.52
C VAL A 21 -20.83 8.97 69.44
N LEU A 22 -20.17 10.02 68.94
CA LEU A 22 -18.71 10.07 68.82
C LEU A 22 -18.02 10.38 70.16
N GLU A 23 -18.59 11.29 70.97
CA GLU A 23 -18.04 11.75 72.24
C GLU A 23 -18.28 10.74 73.36
N GLU A 24 -19.51 10.23 73.49
CA GLU A 24 -19.90 9.30 74.55
C GLU A 24 -19.61 7.83 74.19
N GLY A 25 -19.27 7.56 72.92
CA GLY A 25 -19.00 6.22 72.41
C GLY A 25 -20.23 5.31 72.34
N GLN A 26 -21.44 5.87 72.52
CA GLN A 26 -22.70 5.14 72.51
C GLN A 26 -23.11 4.68 71.10
N ARG A 27 -24.17 3.87 71.01
CA ARG A 27 -24.79 3.50 69.73
C ARG A 27 -25.83 4.55 69.35
N PHE A 28 -26.07 4.72 68.05
CA PHE A 28 -27.20 5.53 67.59
C PHE A 28 -28.53 5.08 68.23
N PRO A 29 -29.44 6.03 68.54
CA PRO A 29 -30.74 5.73 69.15
C PRO A 29 -31.52 4.65 68.40
N LYS A 30 -32.35 3.91 69.13
CA LYS A 30 -33.27 2.93 68.55
C LYS A 30 -34.18 3.68 67.55
N ASN A 31 -34.27 3.17 66.33
CA ASN A 31 -35.03 3.73 65.20
C ASN A 31 -34.44 4.96 64.48
N PHE A 32 -33.22 5.41 64.82
CA PHE A 32 -32.57 6.53 64.11
C PHE A 32 -32.52 6.36 62.59
N TRP A 33 -32.31 5.12 62.12
CA TRP A 33 -32.19 4.78 60.70
C TRP A 33 -33.50 4.35 60.03
N THR A 34 -34.63 4.27 60.74
CA THR A 34 -35.85 3.62 60.22
C THR A 34 -36.47 4.40 59.06
N GLU A 35 -36.69 5.71 59.24
CA GLU A 35 -37.23 6.60 58.21
C GLU A 35 -36.37 6.58 56.93
N GLU A 36 -35.07 6.74 57.11
CA GLU A 36 -34.08 6.71 56.02
C GLU A 36 -33.97 5.33 55.38
N LYS A 37 -34.23 4.23 56.09
CA LYS A 37 -34.26 2.89 55.51
C LYS A 37 -35.48 2.67 54.62
N GLU A 38 -36.64 3.15 55.06
CA GLU A 38 -37.93 2.97 54.37
C GLU A 38 -38.11 3.92 53.18
N GLN A 39 -37.37 5.03 53.16
CA GLN A 39 -37.36 5.95 52.03
C GLN A 39 -36.82 5.29 50.75
N THR A 40 -37.68 5.07 49.75
CA THR A 40 -37.31 4.45 48.47
C THR A 40 -36.89 5.44 47.38
N LYS A 41 -37.26 6.73 47.52
CA LYS A 41 -36.99 7.78 46.52
C LYS A 41 -36.47 9.06 47.19
N GLY A 42 -35.66 9.82 46.46
CA GLY A 42 -35.08 11.08 46.91
C GLY A 42 -33.78 10.94 47.68
N LEU A 43 -33.23 12.08 48.12
CA LEU A 43 -32.00 12.15 48.90
C LEU A 43 -32.28 11.78 50.36
N LYS A 44 -31.44 10.91 50.90
CA LYS A 44 -31.41 10.51 52.30
C LYS A 44 -30.65 11.57 53.10
N LEU A 45 -31.34 12.60 53.57
CA LEU A 45 -30.75 13.84 54.11
C LEU A 45 -29.85 13.60 55.33
N LYS A 46 -30.30 12.80 56.31
CA LYS A 46 -29.50 12.47 57.49
C LYS A 46 -28.24 11.72 57.05
N CYS A 47 -28.40 10.71 56.20
CA CYS A 47 -27.26 9.94 55.70
C CYS A 47 -26.27 10.80 54.91
N ARG A 48 -26.75 11.77 54.13
CA ARG A 48 -25.93 12.70 53.36
C ARG A 48 -25.07 13.57 54.27
N VAL A 49 -25.67 14.27 55.25
CA VAL A 49 -24.92 15.18 56.13
C VAL A 49 -23.91 14.43 56.98
N LEU A 50 -24.28 13.25 57.52
CA LEU A 50 -23.39 12.43 58.34
C LEU A 50 -22.21 11.88 57.55
N THR A 51 -22.45 11.41 56.33
CA THR A 51 -21.39 10.94 55.43
C THR A 51 -20.40 12.05 55.10
N ARG A 52 -20.91 13.25 54.76
CA ARG A 52 -20.07 14.40 54.45
C ARG A 52 -19.28 14.86 55.66
N TYR A 53 -19.89 14.93 56.84
CA TYR A 53 -19.20 15.31 58.07
C TYR A 53 -18.10 14.29 58.42
N CYS A 54 -18.40 12.99 58.31
CA CYS A 54 -17.41 11.93 58.51
C CYS A 54 -16.20 12.07 57.57
N PHE A 55 -16.43 12.23 56.27
CA PHE A 55 -15.31 12.35 55.33
C PHE A 55 -14.61 13.70 55.39
N GLU A 56 -15.34 14.81 55.31
CA GLU A 56 -14.78 16.15 55.17
C GLU A 56 -14.21 16.71 56.48
N ASN A 57 -14.88 16.47 57.62
CA ASN A 57 -14.53 17.09 58.89
C ASN A 57 -13.76 16.14 59.81
N LEU A 58 -14.14 14.86 59.91
CA LEU A 58 -13.46 13.91 60.81
C LEU A 58 -12.23 13.27 60.16
N ALA A 59 -12.36 12.82 58.91
CA ALA A 59 -11.28 12.17 58.17
C ALA A 59 -10.40 13.15 57.39
N GLY A 60 -10.82 14.42 57.26
CA GLY A 60 -10.10 15.46 56.51
C GLY A 60 -10.03 15.20 55.00
N LEU A 61 -10.90 14.35 54.47
CA LEU A 61 -10.93 13.96 53.05
C LEU A 61 -11.80 14.92 52.25
N LYS A 62 -11.22 15.53 51.23
CA LYS A 62 -11.99 16.22 50.19
C LYS A 62 -12.44 15.21 49.13
N VAL A 63 -13.45 15.57 48.35
CA VAL A 63 -13.91 14.79 47.18
C VAL A 63 -12.74 14.41 46.27
N LYS A 64 -11.77 15.33 46.08
CA LYS A 64 -10.54 15.12 45.30
C LYS A 64 -9.58 14.08 45.87
N ASP A 65 -9.72 13.72 47.14
CA ASP A 65 -8.88 12.73 47.82
C ASP A 65 -9.44 11.30 47.70
N PHE A 66 -10.73 11.13 47.39
CA PHE A 66 -11.34 9.80 47.22
C PHE A 66 -10.62 8.88 46.22
N PRO A 67 -10.05 9.37 45.09
CA PRO A 67 -9.24 8.56 44.19
C PRO A 67 -8.03 7.86 44.83
N LYS A 68 -7.58 8.32 46.00
CA LYS A 68 -6.48 7.71 46.77
C LYS A 68 -6.93 6.45 47.54
N TYR A 69 -8.24 6.23 47.65
CA TYR A 69 -8.84 5.16 48.44
C TYR A 69 -9.69 4.22 47.58
N ASN A 70 -9.81 2.97 48.00
CA ASN A 70 -10.78 2.04 47.43
C ASN A 70 -12.09 2.01 48.24
N LEU A 71 -13.15 1.44 47.68
CA LEU A 71 -14.47 1.38 48.34
C LEU A 71 -14.42 0.67 49.71
N LYS A 72 -13.55 -0.34 49.89
CA LYS A 72 -13.37 -1.02 51.19
C LYS A 72 -12.72 -0.09 52.22
N GLN A 73 -11.71 0.69 51.83
CA GLN A 73 -11.06 1.66 52.70
C GLN A 73 -12.02 2.80 53.08
N LEU A 74 -12.81 3.31 52.13
CA LEU A 74 -13.85 4.28 52.42
C LEU A 74 -14.91 3.72 53.38
N LYS A 75 -15.30 2.44 53.20
CA LYS A 75 -16.15 1.72 54.17
C LYS A 75 -15.50 1.63 55.54
N SER A 76 -14.22 1.30 55.62
CA SER A 76 -13.48 1.23 56.90
C SER A 76 -13.44 2.57 57.62
N ILE A 77 -13.34 3.69 56.89
CA ILE A 77 -13.41 5.04 57.48
C ILE A 77 -14.80 5.28 58.08
N LEU A 78 -15.87 5.00 57.34
CA LEU A 78 -17.24 5.12 57.85
C LEU A 78 -17.47 4.27 59.11
N ILE A 79 -16.92 3.05 59.14
CA ILE A 79 -17.01 2.16 60.31
C ILE A 79 -16.19 2.70 61.48
N LYS A 80 -14.96 3.18 61.24
CA LYS A 80 -14.07 3.78 62.24
C LYS A 80 -14.77 4.93 62.97
N TYR A 81 -15.50 5.77 62.24
CA TYR A 81 -16.28 6.88 62.78
C TYR A 81 -17.75 6.50 63.06
N LYS A 82 -18.01 5.25 63.49
CA LYS A 82 -19.30 4.78 64.05
C LYS A 82 -20.52 4.76 63.11
N LEU A 83 -20.35 4.98 61.80
CA LEU A 83 -21.45 4.94 60.83
C LEU A 83 -21.78 3.53 60.30
N PHE A 84 -21.33 2.45 60.97
CA PHE A 84 -21.64 1.08 60.54
C PHE A 84 -23.15 0.80 60.44
N GLY A 85 -23.95 1.36 61.36
CA GLY A 85 -25.42 1.24 61.34
C GLY A 85 -26.04 1.76 60.05
N MET A 86 -25.58 2.93 59.56
CA MET A 86 -25.97 3.50 58.27
C MET A 86 -25.58 2.59 57.12
N VAL A 87 -24.31 2.14 57.11
CA VAL A 87 -23.74 1.29 56.06
C VAL A 87 -24.53 0.00 55.92
N GLN A 88 -24.89 -0.65 57.03
CA GLN A 88 -25.62 -1.92 57.01
C GLN A 88 -27.12 -1.73 56.76
N ARG A 89 -27.79 -0.87 57.54
CA ARG A 89 -29.27 -0.82 57.59
C ARG A 89 -29.88 -0.03 56.45
N VAL A 90 -29.22 1.03 56.00
CA VAL A 90 -29.78 1.96 55.00
C VAL A 90 -29.31 1.61 53.59
N PHE A 91 -28.02 1.29 53.45
CA PHE A 91 -27.40 1.09 52.13
C PHE A 91 -26.99 -0.36 51.85
N ASN A 92 -27.30 -1.32 52.74
CA ASN A 92 -26.98 -2.73 52.55
C ASN A 92 -25.51 -3.00 52.11
N HIS A 93 -24.58 -2.33 52.78
CA HIS A 93 -23.14 -2.34 52.49
C HIS A 93 -22.71 -1.75 51.14
N ASP A 94 -23.59 -1.10 50.39
CA ASP A 94 -23.27 -0.39 49.15
C ASP A 94 -22.67 1.00 49.42
N VAL A 95 -21.33 1.05 49.40
CA VAL A 95 -20.55 2.28 49.57
C VAL A 95 -20.77 3.25 48.42
N LEU A 96 -21.06 2.76 47.21
CA LEU A 96 -21.34 3.64 46.09
C LEU A 96 -22.66 4.38 46.31
N ALA A 97 -23.71 3.68 46.73
CA ALA A 97 -24.99 4.32 47.01
C ALA A 97 -24.84 5.41 48.09
N ILE A 98 -24.00 5.18 49.10
CA ILE A 98 -23.63 6.18 50.11
C ILE A 98 -22.98 7.41 49.46
N LEU A 99 -21.99 7.22 48.59
CA LEU A 99 -21.29 8.32 47.93
C LEU A 99 -22.21 9.09 46.98
N LYS A 100 -23.06 8.41 46.20
CA LYS A 100 -24.08 9.03 45.32
C LYS A 100 -25.06 9.89 46.11
N ASN A 101 -25.46 9.43 47.28
CA ASN A 101 -26.35 10.17 48.16
C ASN A 101 -25.65 11.38 48.80
N ALA A 102 -24.37 11.22 49.18
CA ALA A 102 -23.61 12.28 49.84
C ALA A 102 -23.22 13.43 48.89
N TYR A 103 -22.81 13.08 47.66
CA TYR A 103 -22.20 13.98 46.68
C TYR A 103 -22.94 13.96 45.32
N PRO A 104 -24.26 14.21 45.29
CA PRO A 104 -25.05 14.06 44.07
C PRO A 104 -24.58 14.97 42.93
N GLU A 105 -24.11 16.18 43.24
CA GLU A 105 -23.62 17.12 42.23
C GLU A 105 -22.28 16.67 41.64
N GLU A 106 -21.36 16.18 42.46
CA GLU A 106 -20.05 15.69 42.02
C GLU A 106 -20.16 14.39 41.21
N PHE A 107 -21.23 13.63 41.42
CA PHE A 107 -21.64 12.53 40.53
C PHE A 107 -22.25 13.05 39.22
N ARG A 108 -23.04 14.13 39.25
CA ARG A 108 -23.61 14.76 38.04
C ARG A 108 -22.54 15.43 37.17
N THR A 109 -21.58 16.12 37.78
CA THR A 109 -20.43 16.74 37.09
C THR A 109 -19.37 15.71 36.66
N ARG A 110 -19.58 14.42 36.97
CA ARG A 110 -18.73 13.27 36.64
C ARG A 110 -17.38 13.21 37.35
N GLU A 111 -17.04 14.16 38.22
CA GLU A 111 -15.79 14.12 39.00
C GLU A 111 -15.68 12.81 39.80
N LEU A 112 -16.78 12.40 40.44
CA LEU A 112 -16.82 11.16 41.21
C LEU A 112 -17.08 9.91 40.37
N LYS A 113 -17.47 10.05 39.10
CA LYS A 113 -17.75 8.90 38.24
C LYS A 113 -16.47 8.36 37.60
N GLU A 114 -15.56 9.25 37.19
CA GLU A 114 -14.33 8.87 36.48
C GLU A 114 -13.31 8.14 37.36
N TRP A 115 -13.04 8.60 38.59
CA TRP A 115 -12.04 7.94 39.46
C TRP A 115 -12.41 6.50 39.80
N MET A 116 -13.72 6.23 39.85
CA MET A 116 -14.25 4.91 40.12
C MET A 116 -13.91 3.92 39.02
N TRP A 117 -13.63 4.35 37.78
CA TRP A 117 -13.24 3.43 36.71
C TRP A 117 -11.82 2.88 36.87
N SER A 118 -11.04 3.27 37.87
CA SER A 118 -9.62 2.92 37.92
C SER A 118 -9.36 1.57 38.62
N LYS A 119 -8.69 1.63 39.79
CA LYS A 119 -8.07 0.49 40.47
C LYS A 119 -9.06 -0.54 41.02
N HIS A 120 -10.30 -0.14 41.33
CA HIS A 120 -11.27 -0.96 42.07
C HIS A 120 -12.71 -0.76 41.57
N GLY A 121 -12.83 -0.44 40.27
CA GLY A 121 -14.09 -0.01 39.68
C GLY A 121 -15.18 -1.05 39.62
N ILE A 122 -16.38 -0.56 39.30
CA ILE A 122 -17.61 -1.34 39.23
C ILE A 122 -17.66 -2.03 37.88
N TRP A 123 -16.78 -3.01 37.68
CA TRP A 123 -16.71 -3.82 36.46
C TRP A 123 -17.81 -4.89 36.38
N HIS A 124 -18.92 -4.67 37.08
CA HIS A 124 -20.15 -5.46 37.02
C HIS A 124 -21.34 -4.63 36.53
N ASN A 125 -21.12 -3.35 36.24
CA ASN A 125 -22.12 -2.47 35.64
C ASN A 125 -21.75 -2.24 34.17
N ASP A 126 -22.56 -2.80 33.28
CA ASP A 126 -22.36 -2.77 31.84
C ASP A 126 -22.30 -1.35 31.28
N ASP A 127 -23.20 -0.46 31.70
CA ASP A 127 -23.21 0.95 31.27
C ASP A 127 -21.92 1.68 31.68
N ALA A 128 -21.42 1.39 32.88
CA ALA A 128 -20.18 1.98 33.38
C ALA A 128 -18.96 1.51 32.59
N ILE A 129 -18.93 0.24 32.18
CA ILE A 129 -17.88 -0.31 31.31
C ILE A 129 -17.91 0.38 29.94
N ILE A 130 -19.08 0.48 29.32
CA ILE A 130 -19.28 1.10 28.00
C ILE A 130 -18.82 2.56 28.03
N GLU A 131 -19.23 3.32 29.04
CA GLU A 131 -18.86 4.73 29.18
C GLU A 131 -17.36 4.91 29.43
N ALA A 132 -16.76 4.13 30.34
CA ALA A 132 -15.34 4.22 30.65
C ALA A 132 -14.47 3.95 29.41
N VAL A 133 -14.82 2.93 28.62
CA VAL A 133 -14.08 2.60 27.39
C VAL A 133 -14.27 3.67 26.32
N ASN A 134 -15.50 4.15 26.09
CA ASN A 134 -15.75 5.22 25.12
C ASN A 134 -15.01 6.51 25.47
N GLU A 135 -14.99 6.88 26.75
CA GLU A 135 -14.28 8.07 27.22
C GLU A 135 -12.76 7.90 27.06
N MET A 136 -12.22 6.72 27.36
CA MET A 136 -10.81 6.41 27.09
C MET A 136 -10.49 6.53 25.60
N VAL A 137 -11.29 5.93 24.72
CA VAL A 137 -11.10 5.98 23.25
C VAL A 137 -11.11 7.44 22.76
N LYS A 138 -12.01 8.26 23.30
CA LYS A 138 -12.08 9.70 23.02
C LYS A 138 -10.85 10.46 23.51
N LYS A 139 -10.40 10.22 24.74
CA LYS A 139 -9.19 10.83 25.34
C LYS A 139 -7.90 10.43 24.60
N GLU A 140 -7.87 9.26 23.97
CA GLU A 140 -6.78 8.83 23.08
C GLU A 140 -6.85 9.40 21.66
N GLY A 141 -7.87 10.21 21.34
CA GLY A 141 -8.00 10.90 20.06
C GLY A 141 -8.34 9.97 18.89
N ILE A 142 -8.89 8.79 19.16
CA ILE A 142 -9.23 7.81 18.12
C ILE A 142 -10.53 8.26 17.43
N ARG A 143 -10.42 8.72 16.19
CA ARG A 143 -11.57 9.21 15.41
C ARG A 143 -12.33 8.11 14.68
N ARG A 144 -11.63 7.02 14.34
CA ARG A 144 -12.16 5.91 13.54
C ARG A 144 -12.14 4.64 14.37
N ILE A 145 -13.29 3.99 14.48
CA ILE A 145 -13.46 2.74 15.23
C ILE A 145 -12.55 1.65 14.65
N GLU A 146 -12.31 1.68 13.35
CA GLU A 146 -11.47 0.71 12.63
C GLU A 146 -10.00 0.73 13.06
N ASP A 147 -9.52 1.84 13.64
CA ASP A 147 -8.13 1.97 14.09
C ASP A 147 -7.90 1.33 15.47
N ILE A 148 -8.97 1.05 16.23
CA ILE A 148 -8.92 0.47 17.57
C ILE A 148 -8.00 -0.76 17.63
N PRO A 149 -8.15 -1.80 16.78
CA PRO A 149 -7.37 -3.03 16.93
C PRO A 149 -5.86 -2.87 16.68
N THR A 150 -5.42 -1.75 16.07
CA THR A 150 -4.02 -1.52 15.71
C THR A 150 -3.15 -1.04 16.87
N LEU A 151 -3.77 -0.62 17.97
CA LEU A 151 -3.14 0.04 19.11
C LEU A 151 -2.70 -0.94 20.19
N ASN A 152 -1.73 -0.52 21.03
CA ASN A 152 -1.35 -1.27 22.22
C ASN A 152 -2.33 -0.99 23.37
N TRP A 153 -3.38 -1.79 23.46
CA TRP A 153 -4.42 -1.61 24.48
C TRP A 153 -3.96 -1.90 25.90
N LYS A 154 -2.95 -2.75 26.11
CA LYS A 154 -2.43 -3.00 27.45
C LYS A 154 -1.92 -1.70 28.09
N ASP A 155 -1.05 -0.98 27.38
CA ASP A 155 -0.45 0.26 27.87
C ASP A 155 -1.50 1.37 28.03
N ARG A 156 -2.45 1.44 27.11
CA ARG A 156 -3.54 2.45 27.16
C ARG A 156 -4.49 2.21 28.32
N LEU A 157 -4.93 0.98 28.53
CA LEU A 157 -5.79 0.62 29.65
C LEU A 157 -5.07 0.87 31.00
N LEU A 158 -3.76 0.64 31.08
CA LEU A 158 -2.96 0.97 32.26
C LEU A 158 -2.83 2.49 32.48
N LYS A 159 -2.56 3.26 31.41
CA LYS A 159 -2.46 4.72 31.45
C LYS A 159 -3.73 5.39 32.00
N HIS A 160 -4.90 4.88 31.61
CA HIS A 160 -6.20 5.38 32.10
C HIS A 160 -6.69 4.71 33.39
N GLY A 161 -5.89 3.81 33.97
CA GLY A 161 -6.21 3.12 35.22
C GLY A 161 -7.30 2.06 35.09
N ILE A 162 -7.87 1.84 33.91
CA ILE A 162 -9.02 0.95 33.68
C ILE A 162 -8.64 -0.50 33.35
N TYR A 163 -7.35 -0.87 33.43
CA TYR A 163 -6.85 -2.21 33.07
C TYR A 163 -7.58 -3.37 33.76
N ASN A 164 -8.04 -3.16 35.00
CA ASN A 164 -8.73 -4.19 35.77
C ASN A 164 -10.11 -4.55 35.19
N VAL A 165 -10.69 -3.75 34.28
CA VAL A 165 -11.93 -4.11 33.57
C VAL A 165 -11.80 -5.44 32.84
N LEU A 166 -10.59 -5.78 32.40
CA LEU A 166 -10.34 -7.01 31.67
C LEU A 166 -10.61 -8.27 32.50
N SER A 167 -10.65 -8.19 33.83
CA SER A 167 -11.00 -9.36 34.66
C SER A 167 -12.44 -9.83 34.40
N TYR A 168 -13.36 -8.92 34.08
CA TYR A 168 -14.74 -9.25 33.69
C TYR A 168 -14.81 -9.96 32.33
N PHE A 169 -13.77 -9.80 31.51
CA PHE A 169 -13.66 -10.33 30.15
C PHE A 169 -12.61 -11.44 30.04
N ASN A 170 -12.29 -12.17 31.12
CA ASN A 170 -11.27 -13.22 31.14
C ASN A 170 -9.92 -12.77 30.56
N TRP A 171 -9.53 -11.54 30.86
CA TRP A 171 -8.32 -10.89 30.35
C TRP A 171 -8.27 -10.69 28.83
N SER A 172 -9.40 -10.80 28.13
CA SER A 172 -9.52 -10.62 26.68
C SER A 172 -9.90 -9.18 26.32
N ILE A 173 -8.95 -8.46 25.73
CA ILE A 173 -9.19 -7.12 25.19
C ILE A 173 -10.15 -7.16 23.99
N TYR A 174 -10.09 -8.21 23.15
CA TYR A 174 -11.09 -8.38 22.10
C TYR A 174 -12.50 -8.45 22.69
N SER A 175 -12.70 -9.24 23.74
CA SER A 175 -14.00 -9.39 24.38
C SER A 175 -14.50 -8.07 24.98
N LEU A 176 -13.62 -7.28 25.59
CA LEU A 176 -13.93 -5.91 26.04
C LEU A 176 -14.44 -5.04 24.87
N PHE A 177 -13.71 -4.98 23.75
CA PHE A 177 -14.10 -4.13 22.63
C PHE A 177 -15.27 -4.67 21.83
N ASN A 178 -15.47 -5.99 21.77
CA ASN A 178 -16.66 -6.58 21.16
C ASN A 178 -17.89 -6.35 22.02
N PHE A 179 -17.75 -6.28 23.34
CA PHE A 179 -18.83 -5.87 24.23
C PHE A 179 -19.24 -4.41 24.02
N VAL A 180 -18.26 -3.49 23.94
CA VAL A 180 -18.53 -2.05 23.74
C VAL A 180 -18.96 -1.72 22.31
N TYR A 181 -18.41 -2.42 21.32
CA TYR A 181 -18.73 -2.26 19.89
C TYR A 181 -19.10 -3.62 19.27
N PRO A 182 -20.35 -4.08 19.50
CA PRO A 182 -20.81 -5.40 19.04
C PRO A 182 -20.56 -5.67 17.57
N ASN A 183 -19.90 -6.80 17.28
CA ASN A 183 -19.67 -7.33 15.94
C ASN A 183 -18.91 -6.37 14.99
N LYS A 184 -18.19 -5.38 15.52
CA LYS A 184 -17.37 -4.45 14.72
C LYS A 184 -15.98 -4.98 14.41
N PHE A 185 -15.50 -5.93 15.20
CA PHE A 185 -14.14 -6.43 15.11
C PHE A 185 -14.12 -7.95 15.04
N HIS A 186 -13.05 -8.49 14.47
CA HIS A 186 -12.70 -9.91 14.59
C HIS A 186 -11.58 -10.08 15.62
N PRO A 187 -11.49 -11.20 16.36
CA PRO A 187 -10.36 -11.47 17.27
C PRO A 187 -9.00 -11.31 16.58
N ALA A 188 -8.95 -11.69 15.30
CA ALA A 188 -7.75 -11.61 14.46
C ALA A 188 -7.28 -10.17 14.17
N ASP A 189 -8.12 -9.16 14.37
CA ASP A 189 -7.78 -7.75 14.11
C ASP A 189 -6.80 -7.19 15.14
N PHE A 190 -6.88 -7.67 16.37
CA PHE A 190 -6.04 -7.17 17.46
C PHE A 190 -4.64 -7.80 17.42
N LYS A 191 -3.64 -7.04 17.89
CA LYS A 191 -2.24 -7.48 17.98
C LYS A 191 -2.01 -8.42 19.19
N TYR A 192 -2.61 -9.62 19.17
CA TYR A 192 -2.33 -10.68 20.14
C TYR A 192 -1.42 -11.76 19.55
N LYS A 193 -0.45 -12.26 20.34
CA LYS A 193 0.26 -13.51 20.02
C LYS A 193 -0.69 -14.72 20.13
N VAL A 194 -1.66 -14.66 21.04
CA VAL A 194 -2.54 -15.78 21.42
C VAL A 194 -3.59 -16.11 20.34
N LYS A 195 -3.91 -15.22 19.40
CA LYS A 195 -4.92 -15.49 18.35
C LYS A 195 -4.56 -16.65 17.41
N TRP A 196 -3.28 -17.00 17.32
CA TRP A 196 -2.81 -18.15 16.55
C TRP A 196 -2.75 -19.45 17.35
N ALA A 197 -2.99 -19.39 18.66
CA ALA A 197 -3.03 -20.53 19.57
C ALA A 197 -4.46 -20.83 20.07
N ALA A 198 -5.46 -20.07 19.61
CA ALA A 198 -6.87 -20.30 19.94
C ALA A 198 -7.44 -21.50 19.17
N ALA A 199 -8.52 -22.08 19.68
CA ALA A 199 -9.27 -23.14 18.99
C ALA A 199 -9.67 -22.72 17.56
N ASP A 200 -10.07 -21.45 17.40
CA ASP A 200 -10.49 -20.87 16.12
C ASP A 200 -9.32 -20.29 15.29
N SER A 201 -8.08 -20.73 15.55
CA SER A 201 -6.87 -20.21 14.89
C SER A 201 -6.91 -20.29 13.36
N LEU A 202 -7.54 -21.34 12.82
CA LEU A 202 -7.73 -21.52 11.39
C LEU A 202 -8.70 -20.47 10.82
N GLU A 203 -9.87 -20.26 11.43
CA GLU A 203 -10.82 -19.26 10.94
C GLU A 203 -10.27 -17.83 11.09
N ASN A 204 -9.56 -17.57 12.19
CA ASN A 204 -8.78 -16.34 12.38
C ASN A 204 -7.76 -16.12 11.25
N ALA A 205 -7.07 -17.18 10.82
CA ALA A 205 -6.12 -17.12 9.72
C ALA A 205 -6.81 -16.82 8.39
N PHE A 206 -7.94 -17.48 8.09
CA PHE A 206 -8.73 -17.21 6.89
C PHE A 206 -9.21 -15.77 6.84
N TYR A 207 -9.88 -15.30 7.91
CA TYR A 207 -10.37 -13.92 7.99
C TYR A 207 -9.23 -12.92 7.76
N TYR A 208 -8.09 -13.13 8.43
CA TYR A 208 -6.96 -12.20 8.32
C TYR A 208 -6.34 -12.18 6.92
N MET A 209 -6.18 -13.36 6.29
CA MET A 209 -5.75 -13.47 4.90
C MET A 209 -6.74 -12.78 3.96
N HIS A 210 -8.04 -13.09 4.07
CA HIS A 210 -9.09 -12.52 3.23
C HIS A 210 -9.14 -10.99 3.32
N LYS A 211 -9.10 -10.45 4.55
CA LYS A 211 -9.06 -9.01 4.80
C LYS A 211 -7.87 -8.34 4.12
N ILE A 212 -6.68 -8.92 4.23
CA ILE A 212 -5.45 -8.37 3.65
C ILE A 212 -5.49 -8.47 2.12
N PHE A 213 -5.88 -9.61 1.56
CA PHE A 213 -5.96 -9.80 0.12
C PHE A 213 -6.99 -8.88 -0.52
N LYS A 214 -8.16 -8.72 0.09
CA LYS A 214 -9.20 -7.78 -0.35
C LYS A 214 -8.73 -6.32 -0.27
N LYS A 215 -8.09 -5.92 0.84
CA LYS A 215 -7.55 -4.55 1.02
C LYS A 215 -6.51 -4.20 -0.04
N LYS A 216 -5.69 -5.16 -0.45
CA LYS A 216 -4.64 -4.99 -1.46
C LYS A 216 -5.12 -5.29 -2.90
N LYS A 217 -6.39 -5.71 -3.07
CA LYS A 217 -7.01 -6.07 -4.36
C LYS A 217 -6.26 -7.18 -5.11
N TYR A 218 -5.76 -8.18 -4.39
CA TYR A 218 -5.10 -9.32 -5.03
C TYR A 218 -6.10 -10.19 -5.80
N SER A 219 -5.75 -10.59 -7.01
CA SER A 219 -6.47 -11.62 -7.75
C SER A 219 -6.11 -13.02 -7.23
N LEU A 220 -6.92 -14.03 -7.57
CA LEU A 220 -6.65 -15.43 -7.20
C LEU A 220 -5.27 -15.88 -7.69
N GLU A 221 -4.92 -15.56 -8.94
CA GLU A 221 -3.64 -15.92 -9.55
C GLU A 221 -2.46 -15.29 -8.80
N GLU A 222 -2.61 -14.02 -8.38
CA GLU A 222 -1.57 -13.33 -7.63
C GLU A 222 -1.40 -13.95 -6.24
N ILE A 223 -2.49 -14.29 -5.55
CA ILE A 223 -2.46 -15.00 -4.25
C ILE A 223 -1.70 -16.32 -4.39
N LEU A 224 -1.99 -17.09 -5.45
CA LEU A 224 -1.29 -18.35 -5.73
C LEU A 224 0.21 -18.14 -5.97
N LEU A 225 0.62 -17.00 -6.52
CA LEU A 225 2.03 -16.69 -6.77
C LEU A 225 2.80 -16.12 -5.56
N LEU A 226 2.11 -15.70 -4.48
CA LEU A 226 2.76 -15.17 -3.27
C LEU A 226 3.71 -16.18 -2.64
N ASN A 227 4.92 -15.75 -2.29
CA ASN A 227 5.89 -16.58 -1.57
C ASN A 227 5.99 -16.19 -0.08
N THR A 228 6.84 -16.88 0.68
CA THR A 228 7.04 -16.64 2.11
C THR A 228 7.50 -15.21 2.43
N SER A 229 8.35 -14.62 1.57
CA SER A 229 8.76 -13.21 1.70
C SER A 229 7.57 -12.27 1.49
N ASP A 230 6.69 -12.56 0.53
CA ASP A 230 5.50 -11.74 0.29
C ASP A 230 4.53 -11.82 1.48
N PHE A 231 4.29 -13.02 2.03
CA PHE A 231 3.52 -13.19 3.26
C PHE A 231 4.12 -12.40 4.42
N ARG A 232 5.46 -12.38 4.57
CA ARG A 232 6.13 -11.56 5.59
C ARG A 232 5.90 -10.07 5.38
N LYS A 233 6.04 -9.57 4.15
CA LYS A 233 5.77 -8.16 3.80
C LYS A 233 4.31 -7.76 4.05
N LEU A 234 3.39 -8.71 3.93
CA LEU A 234 1.97 -8.52 4.22
C LEU A 234 1.63 -8.61 5.73
N GLY A 235 2.60 -8.87 6.61
CA GLY A 235 2.37 -9.04 8.04
C GLY A 235 1.77 -10.40 8.43
N LEU A 236 1.76 -11.36 7.49
CA LEU A 236 1.20 -12.70 7.66
C LEU A 236 2.21 -13.71 8.23
N ALA A 237 3.44 -13.29 8.55
CA ALA A 237 4.50 -14.20 8.99
C ALA A 237 4.18 -14.95 10.29
N GLY A 238 3.62 -14.26 11.30
CA GLY A 238 3.25 -14.90 12.57
C GLY A 238 2.18 -15.96 12.41
N MET A 239 1.15 -15.65 11.61
CA MET A 239 0.09 -16.58 11.23
C MET A 239 0.65 -17.80 10.50
N LEU A 240 1.53 -17.57 9.52
CA LEU A 240 2.13 -18.64 8.73
C LEU A 240 2.96 -19.59 9.60
N ALA A 241 3.75 -19.05 10.52
CA ALA A 241 4.58 -19.83 11.43
C ALA A 241 3.76 -20.65 12.43
N SER A 242 2.77 -20.03 13.05
CA SER A 242 1.98 -20.64 14.13
C SER A 242 0.89 -21.61 13.63
N VAL A 243 0.21 -21.29 12.53
CA VAL A 243 -0.96 -22.06 12.07
C VAL A 243 -0.60 -23.05 10.96
N PHE A 244 0.35 -22.69 10.09
CA PHE A 244 0.63 -23.45 8.87
C PHE A 244 2.05 -24.01 8.79
N ASN A 245 2.78 -24.10 9.92
CA ASN A 245 4.16 -24.59 10.00
C ASN A 245 5.09 -23.94 8.96
N SER A 246 4.97 -22.62 8.80
CA SER A 246 5.71 -21.81 7.81
C SER A 246 5.45 -22.17 6.33
N SER A 247 4.42 -22.97 6.03
CA SER A 247 4.08 -23.39 4.66
C SER A 247 3.05 -22.47 4.01
N THR A 248 3.48 -21.71 3.00
CA THR A 248 2.55 -20.91 2.17
C THR A 248 1.58 -21.77 1.38
N LEU A 249 1.92 -23.03 1.11
CA LEU A 249 1.04 -23.94 0.39
C LEU A 249 -0.17 -24.32 1.27
N LYS A 250 0.07 -24.70 2.53
CA LYS A 250 -1.01 -25.00 3.48
C LYS A 250 -1.91 -23.79 3.76
N ALA A 251 -1.31 -22.60 3.84
CA ALA A 251 -2.09 -21.36 3.99
C ALA A 251 -3.02 -21.10 2.80
N LYS A 252 -2.53 -21.33 1.56
CA LYS A 252 -3.34 -21.19 0.34
C LYS A 252 -4.39 -22.28 0.20
N GLU A 253 -4.04 -23.51 0.57
CA GLU A 253 -4.95 -24.65 0.65
C GLU A 253 -6.14 -24.32 1.55
N TYR A 254 -5.86 -23.86 2.78
CA TYR A 254 -6.92 -23.48 3.69
C TYR A 254 -7.73 -22.27 3.21
N TYR A 255 -7.07 -21.31 2.56
CA TYR A 255 -7.76 -20.14 1.99
C TYR A 255 -8.75 -20.52 0.87
N LEU A 256 -8.46 -21.55 0.07
CA LEU A 256 -9.26 -21.92 -1.10
C LEU A 256 -10.24 -23.05 -0.84
N TYR A 257 -9.82 -24.05 -0.06
CA TYR A 257 -10.56 -25.30 0.14
C TYR A 257 -10.97 -25.53 1.60
N LYS A 258 -10.57 -24.64 2.54
CA LYS A 258 -10.80 -24.81 3.98
C LYS A 258 -10.28 -26.15 4.55
N THR A 259 -9.28 -26.74 3.89
CA THR A 259 -8.58 -27.97 4.31
C THR A 259 -7.12 -27.69 4.65
N VAL A 260 -6.49 -28.59 5.42
CA VAL A 260 -5.08 -28.48 5.81
C VAL A 260 -4.40 -29.84 5.68
N GLY A 261 -3.43 -29.95 4.77
CA GLY A 261 -2.67 -31.18 4.60
C GLY A 261 -3.30 -32.18 3.63
N ASP A 262 -4.39 -31.82 2.94
CA ASP A 262 -5.01 -32.64 1.92
C ASP A 262 -4.08 -32.82 0.71
N LYS A 263 -3.84 -34.08 0.33
CA LYS A 263 -2.86 -34.41 -0.71
C LYS A 263 -3.35 -34.03 -2.10
N GLU A 264 -4.65 -34.11 -2.36
CA GLU A 264 -5.25 -33.82 -3.66
C GLU A 264 -5.28 -32.32 -3.91
N HIS A 265 -5.80 -31.54 -2.96
CA HIS A 265 -5.81 -30.08 -3.05
C HIS A 265 -4.39 -29.50 -3.16
N GLN A 266 -3.42 -30.03 -2.40
CA GLN A 266 -2.04 -29.58 -2.53
C GLN A 266 -1.42 -29.93 -3.88
N LYS A 267 -1.80 -31.05 -4.49
CA LYS A 267 -1.32 -31.45 -5.82
C LYS A 267 -1.90 -30.53 -6.89
N GLU A 268 -3.20 -30.24 -6.82
CA GLU A 268 -3.89 -29.28 -7.68
C GLU A 268 -3.26 -27.89 -7.59
N LEU A 269 -3.10 -27.36 -6.37
CA LEU A 269 -2.46 -26.06 -6.15
C LEU A 269 -1.03 -25.99 -6.67
N LYS A 270 -0.24 -27.05 -6.50
CA LYS A 270 1.12 -27.11 -7.06
C LYS A 270 1.08 -27.07 -8.59
N ALA A 271 0.14 -27.75 -9.22
CA ALA A 271 -0.04 -27.76 -10.67
C ALA A 271 -0.42 -26.36 -11.17
N ASP A 272 -1.37 -25.69 -10.52
CA ASP A 272 -1.81 -24.34 -10.87
C ASP A 272 -0.69 -23.31 -10.69
N ILE A 273 0.00 -23.34 -9.55
CA ILE A 273 1.17 -22.48 -9.30
C ILE A 273 2.24 -22.70 -10.37
N LYS A 274 2.50 -23.95 -10.76
CA LYS A 274 3.48 -24.27 -11.81
C LYS A 274 3.03 -23.73 -13.17
N LYS A 275 1.74 -23.89 -13.52
CA LYS A 275 1.14 -23.36 -14.75
C LYS A 275 1.23 -21.84 -14.80
N LEU A 276 0.81 -21.14 -13.75
CA LEU A 276 0.88 -19.68 -13.65
C LEU A 276 2.32 -19.15 -13.72
N LYS A 277 3.26 -19.81 -13.03
CA LYS A 277 4.69 -19.46 -13.13
C LYS A 277 5.22 -19.61 -14.56
N LYS A 278 4.81 -20.67 -15.26
CA LYS A 278 5.18 -20.90 -16.67
C LYS A 278 4.58 -19.82 -17.56
N MET A 279 3.28 -19.52 -17.43
CA MET A 279 2.61 -18.47 -18.20
C MET A 279 3.30 -17.11 -18.02
N LYS A 280 3.56 -16.69 -16.77
CA LYS A 280 4.24 -15.42 -16.49
C LYS A 280 5.68 -15.37 -16.99
N TYR A 281 6.38 -16.51 -16.95
CA TYR A 281 7.70 -16.67 -17.53
C TYR A 281 7.65 -16.49 -19.06
N ASP A 282 6.72 -17.18 -19.72
CA ASP A 282 6.54 -17.13 -21.17
C ASP A 282 6.12 -15.74 -21.65
N GLU A 283 5.20 -15.09 -20.93
CA GLU A 283 4.75 -13.72 -21.20
C GLU A 283 5.91 -12.71 -21.10
N ASN A 284 6.76 -12.82 -20.08
CA ASN A 284 7.92 -11.94 -19.93
C ASN A 284 8.91 -12.11 -21.09
N ILE A 285 9.14 -13.35 -21.55
CA ILE A 285 9.99 -13.61 -22.72
C ILE A 285 9.37 -13.02 -23.98
N ARG A 286 8.08 -13.27 -24.22
CA ARG A 286 7.34 -12.70 -25.35
C ARG A 286 7.40 -11.17 -25.36
N LYS A 287 7.20 -10.53 -24.21
CA LYS A 287 7.29 -9.07 -24.05
C LYS A 287 8.68 -8.51 -24.33
N LYS A 288 9.74 -9.25 -23.98
CA LYS A 288 11.12 -8.83 -24.27
C LYS A 288 11.44 -9.00 -25.76
N LEU A 289 10.97 -10.08 -26.38
CA LEU A 289 11.15 -10.33 -27.82
C LEU A 289 10.36 -9.34 -28.67
N SER A 290 9.11 -9.03 -28.30
CA SER A 290 8.27 -8.08 -29.06
C SER A 290 8.85 -6.67 -29.11
N LYS A 291 9.57 -6.22 -28.08
CA LYS A 291 10.25 -4.91 -28.05
C LYS A 291 11.34 -4.75 -29.11
N VAL A 292 11.93 -5.85 -29.57
CA VAL A 292 13.01 -5.83 -30.57
C VAL A 292 12.57 -6.43 -31.90
N ALA A 293 11.33 -6.91 -31.99
CA ALA A 293 10.76 -7.46 -33.19
C ALA A 293 10.30 -6.32 -34.13
N VAL A 294 10.57 -6.48 -35.42
CA VAL A 294 10.02 -5.63 -36.48
C VAL A 294 9.09 -6.52 -37.31
N GLY A 295 7.78 -6.32 -37.13
CA GLY A 295 6.76 -7.27 -37.59
C GLY A 295 6.84 -8.59 -36.80
N GLY A 296 7.21 -9.68 -37.47
CA GLY A 296 7.44 -11.01 -36.86
C GLY A 296 8.93 -11.39 -36.74
N TYR A 297 9.84 -10.52 -37.16
CA TYR A 297 11.25 -10.84 -37.30
C TYR A 297 12.11 -10.15 -36.23
N ILE A 298 13.10 -10.87 -35.72
CA ILE A 298 14.13 -10.35 -34.83
C ILE A 298 15.43 -10.35 -35.62
N TYR A 299 15.94 -9.16 -35.91
CA TYR A 299 17.16 -8.97 -36.68
C TYR A 299 18.34 -8.73 -35.74
N ASN A 300 19.46 -9.40 -36.00
CA ASN A 300 20.75 -9.11 -35.37
C ASN A 300 20.71 -9.01 -33.84
N LEU A 301 20.01 -9.93 -33.16
CA LEU A 301 19.90 -9.96 -31.70
C LEU A 301 21.26 -9.81 -30.98
N HIS A 302 22.36 -10.27 -31.58
CA HIS A 302 23.73 -10.08 -31.07
C HIS A 302 24.13 -8.61 -30.84
N SER A 303 23.55 -7.64 -31.57
CA SER A 303 23.80 -6.21 -31.35
C SER A 303 23.23 -5.73 -30.01
N ASN A 304 22.21 -6.43 -29.48
CA ASN A 304 21.70 -6.25 -28.13
C ASN A 304 22.26 -7.34 -27.21
N THR A 305 23.50 -7.17 -26.76
CA THR A 305 24.25 -8.15 -25.97
C THR A 305 23.49 -8.62 -24.73
N THR A 306 22.81 -7.71 -24.03
CA THR A 306 22.04 -8.02 -22.81
C THR A 306 20.86 -8.95 -23.11
N LEU A 307 20.06 -8.63 -24.13
CA LEU A 307 18.91 -9.46 -24.50
C LEU A 307 19.36 -10.78 -25.13
N TYR A 308 20.41 -10.77 -25.94
CA TYR A 308 21.00 -11.98 -26.51
C TYR A 308 21.45 -12.96 -25.42
N ASN A 309 22.22 -12.50 -24.44
CA ASN A 309 22.69 -13.33 -23.33
C ASN A 309 21.53 -13.83 -22.45
N TYR A 310 20.50 -13.01 -22.28
CA TYR A 310 19.26 -13.44 -21.62
C TYR A 310 18.61 -14.60 -22.39
N ILE A 311 18.30 -14.42 -23.67
CA ILE A 311 17.67 -15.45 -24.51
C ILE A 311 18.54 -16.70 -24.62
N LYS A 312 19.86 -16.57 -24.79
CA LYS A 312 20.80 -17.69 -24.82
C LYS A 312 20.72 -18.57 -23.57
N ARG A 313 20.67 -17.96 -22.38
CA ARG A 313 20.52 -18.69 -21.10
C ARG A 313 19.18 -19.42 -21.03
N HIS A 314 18.10 -18.76 -21.45
CA HIS A 314 16.75 -19.33 -21.42
C HIS A 314 16.56 -20.44 -22.46
N ALA A 315 17.13 -20.31 -23.65
CA ALA A 315 17.16 -21.35 -24.68
C ALA A 315 17.92 -22.58 -24.18
N LYS A 316 19.12 -22.39 -23.61
CA LYS A 316 19.91 -23.48 -23.00
C LYS A 316 19.13 -24.18 -21.89
N LYS A 317 18.45 -23.44 -21.01
CA LYS A 317 17.63 -24.00 -19.93
C LYS A 317 16.48 -24.88 -20.45
N ASN A 318 15.96 -24.60 -21.65
CA ASN A 318 14.90 -25.38 -22.29
C ASN A 318 15.45 -26.41 -23.29
N ASN A 319 16.76 -26.65 -23.34
CA ASN A 319 17.41 -27.55 -24.31
C ASN A 319 17.08 -27.22 -25.78
N MET A 320 16.95 -25.93 -26.10
CA MET A 320 16.64 -25.45 -27.45
C MET A 320 17.78 -24.60 -28.01
N SER A 321 17.93 -24.61 -29.33
CA SER A 321 18.74 -23.60 -30.02
C SER A 321 18.10 -22.22 -29.86
N ILE A 322 18.88 -21.14 -29.97
CA ILE A 322 18.35 -19.76 -29.90
C ILE A 322 17.25 -19.56 -30.96
N ASN A 323 17.44 -20.10 -32.16
CA ASN A 323 16.47 -20.03 -33.24
C ASN A 323 15.16 -20.71 -32.85
N ASN A 324 15.22 -21.99 -32.45
CA ASN A 324 14.02 -22.76 -32.09
C ASN A 324 13.30 -22.14 -30.90
N PHE A 325 14.05 -21.63 -29.92
CA PHE A 325 13.49 -20.97 -28.75
C PHE A 325 12.77 -19.67 -29.11
N ILE A 326 13.31 -18.85 -30.02
CA ILE A 326 12.63 -17.65 -30.49
C ILE A 326 11.36 -18.03 -31.29
N SER A 327 11.46 -19.07 -32.13
CA SER A 327 10.35 -19.60 -32.91
C SER A 327 9.22 -20.17 -32.07
N SER A 328 9.49 -20.79 -30.92
CA SER A 328 8.43 -21.28 -30.03
C SER A 328 7.56 -20.16 -29.44
N TYR A 329 8.01 -18.91 -29.49
CA TYR A 329 7.20 -17.74 -29.11
C TYR A 329 6.58 -16.99 -30.30
N GLY A 330 6.66 -17.55 -31.51
CA GLY A 330 6.05 -17.00 -32.73
C GLY A 330 6.90 -15.96 -33.46
N PHE A 331 8.20 -15.88 -33.18
CA PHE A 331 9.12 -14.95 -33.85
C PHE A 331 10.12 -15.68 -34.75
N VAL A 332 10.61 -15.02 -35.80
CA VAL A 332 11.64 -15.57 -36.69
C VAL A 332 12.96 -14.81 -36.47
N TYR A 333 14.00 -15.54 -36.08
CA TYR A 333 15.32 -14.94 -35.85
C TYR A 333 16.17 -14.95 -37.11
N LYS A 334 16.53 -13.76 -37.63
CA LYS A 334 17.39 -13.56 -38.79
C LYS A 334 18.75 -12.99 -38.39
N SER A 335 19.81 -13.71 -38.71
CA SER A 335 21.19 -13.36 -38.35
C SER A 335 21.99 -13.02 -39.60
N ALA A 336 22.51 -11.79 -39.68
CA ALA A 336 23.25 -11.31 -40.86
C ALA A 336 24.35 -12.28 -41.36
N ARG A 337 25.13 -12.87 -40.43
CA ARG A 337 26.22 -13.82 -40.77
C ARG A 337 25.78 -15.08 -41.53
N LYS A 338 24.51 -15.51 -41.44
CA LYS A 338 24.01 -16.68 -42.17
C LYS A 338 23.49 -16.30 -43.56
N ASP A 339 22.98 -15.09 -43.72
CA ASP A 339 22.31 -14.63 -44.96
C ASP A 339 23.32 -14.10 -45.99
N ILE A 340 24.46 -13.54 -45.56
CA ILE A 340 25.52 -12.99 -46.45
C ILE A 340 26.04 -14.00 -47.48
N LYS A 341 26.03 -15.31 -47.17
CA LYS A 341 26.62 -16.35 -48.05
C LYS A 341 25.78 -16.69 -49.29
N LYS A 342 24.54 -16.20 -49.38
CA LYS A 342 23.58 -16.62 -50.43
C LYS A 342 23.17 -15.53 -51.40
N ILE A 343 23.57 -14.28 -51.17
CA ILE A 343 23.05 -13.13 -51.92
C ILE A 343 24.08 -12.69 -52.94
N ASN A 344 23.67 -12.59 -54.21
CA ASN A 344 24.51 -12.03 -55.26
C ASN A 344 24.51 -10.49 -55.17
N LYS A 345 25.67 -9.86 -55.34
CA LYS A 345 25.82 -8.40 -55.39
C LYS A 345 25.00 -7.78 -56.53
N ASP A 346 24.85 -8.49 -57.65
CA ASP A 346 24.17 -7.97 -58.84
C ASP A 346 22.66 -7.84 -58.61
N ASP A 347 22.07 -8.71 -57.78
CA ASP A 347 20.66 -8.61 -57.39
C ASP A 347 20.39 -7.35 -56.56
N ILE A 348 21.32 -7.00 -55.66
CA ILE A 348 21.25 -5.76 -54.88
C ILE A 348 21.34 -4.55 -55.81
N TRP A 349 22.27 -4.57 -56.77
CA TRP A 349 22.40 -3.50 -57.77
C TRP A 349 21.10 -3.31 -58.56
N ASN A 350 20.56 -4.40 -59.11
CA ASN A 350 19.35 -4.36 -59.93
C ASN A 350 18.13 -3.85 -59.16
N LEU A 351 17.93 -4.32 -57.92
CA LEU A 351 16.83 -3.86 -57.09
C LEU A 351 17.01 -2.41 -56.63
N ARG A 352 18.25 -1.94 -56.41
CA ARG A 352 18.51 -0.52 -56.14
C ARG A 352 18.17 0.34 -57.35
N LYS A 353 18.55 -0.07 -58.55
CA LYS A 353 18.21 0.64 -59.80
C LYS A 353 16.69 0.73 -60.04
N GLN A 354 15.93 -0.25 -59.55
CA GLN A 354 14.46 -0.24 -59.55
C GLN A 354 13.84 0.65 -58.47
N GLY A 355 14.64 1.29 -57.61
CA GLY A 355 14.18 2.23 -56.59
C GLY A 355 13.88 1.61 -55.21
N PHE A 356 14.11 0.31 -55.00
CA PHE A 356 13.83 -0.33 -53.72
C PHE A 356 14.79 0.13 -52.62
N THR A 357 14.27 0.41 -51.42
CA THR A 357 15.07 0.69 -50.21
C THR A 357 15.77 -0.57 -49.69
N TYR A 358 16.81 -0.43 -48.85
CA TYR A 358 17.51 -1.60 -48.28
C TYR A 358 16.58 -2.53 -47.49
N VAL A 359 15.51 -1.98 -46.88
CA VAL A 359 14.50 -2.78 -46.18
C VAL A 359 13.69 -3.63 -47.15
N GLN A 360 13.26 -3.05 -48.27
CA GLN A 360 12.50 -3.77 -49.30
C GLN A 360 13.35 -4.79 -50.05
N ILE A 361 14.63 -4.47 -50.30
CA ILE A 361 15.60 -5.41 -50.86
C ILE A 361 15.77 -6.61 -49.92
N ALA A 362 15.94 -6.35 -48.62
CA ALA A 362 16.04 -7.41 -47.64
C ALA A 362 14.78 -8.29 -47.61
N GLN A 363 13.58 -7.73 -47.73
CA GLN A 363 12.34 -8.51 -47.84
C GLN A 363 12.31 -9.39 -49.10
N LYS A 364 12.68 -8.83 -50.26
CA LYS A 364 12.67 -9.57 -51.55
C LYS A 364 13.72 -10.68 -51.61
N LEU A 365 14.88 -10.47 -51.00
CA LEU A 365 15.98 -11.43 -50.98
C LEU A 365 15.97 -12.32 -49.73
N ASP A 366 14.86 -12.33 -48.97
CA ASP A 366 14.68 -13.02 -47.70
C ASP A 366 15.82 -12.78 -46.67
N SER A 367 16.44 -11.61 -46.74
CA SER A 367 17.63 -11.21 -45.97
C SER A 367 17.32 -10.23 -44.84
N ASN A 368 18.38 -9.62 -44.30
CA ASN A 368 18.38 -8.58 -43.27
C ASN A 368 18.83 -7.25 -43.88
N PRO A 369 18.17 -6.10 -43.59
CA PRO A 369 18.60 -4.79 -44.08
C PRO A 369 20.06 -4.44 -43.75
N THR A 370 20.56 -4.94 -42.62
CA THR A 370 21.98 -4.78 -42.23
C THR A 370 22.89 -5.57 -43.16
N THR A 371 22.50 -6.79 -43.55
CA THR A 371 23.25 -7.59 -44.55
C THR A 371 23.35 -6.84 -45.87
N ILE A 372 22.24 -6.25 -46.34
CA ILE A 372 22.23 -5.45 -47.57
C ILE A 372 23.17 -4.25 -47.42
N THR A 373 23.15 -3.57 -46.27
CA THR A 373 24.05 -2.44 -46.00
C THR A 373 25.52 -2.87 -46.01
N GLU A 374 25.87 -3.96 -45.31
CA GLU A 374 27.23 -4.51 -45.26
C GLU A 374 27.72 -4.94 -46.65
N MET A 375 26.86 -5.57 -47.45
CA MET A 375 27.18 -5.93 -48.84
C MET A 375 27.38 -4.70 -49.72
N CYS A 376 26.56 -3.67 -49.56
CA CYS A 376 26.71 -2.42 -50.29
C CYS A 376 28.06 -1.74 -49.98
N VAL A 377 28.44 -1.67 -48.69
CA VAL A 377 29.75 -1.15 -48.28
C VAL A 377 30.89 -2.00 -48.83
N LYS A 378 30.79 -3.34 -48.73
CA LYS A 378 31.85 -4.26 -49.14
C LYS A 378 32.10 -4.27 -50.66
N TYR A 379 31.04 -4.26 -51.46
CA TYR A 379 31.15 -4.45 -52.92
C TYR A 379 31.04 -3.15 -53.72
N PHE A 380 30.42 -2.10 -53.18
CA PHE A 380 30.20 -0.82 -53.87
C PHE A 380 30.76 0.40 -53.10
N GLY A 381 31.41 0.19 -51.95
CA GLY A 381 31.93 1.26 -51.09
C GLY A 381 30.85 2.09 -50.37
N GLY A 382 29.57 1.72 -50.49
CA GLY A 382 28.41 2.44 -49.95
C GLY A 382 27.16 2.20 -50.80
N ASP A 383 26.23 3.17 -50.91
CA ASP A 383 25.05 3.01 -51.78
C ASP A 383 25.47 2.89 -53.25
N PRO A 384 25.12 1.81 -53.96
CA PRO A 384 25.51 1.60 -55.35
C PRO A 384 25.10 2.72 -56.31
N LEU A 385 24.00 3.44 -56.02
CA LEU A 385 23.55 4.54 -56.89
C LEU A 385 24.36 5.84 -56.70
N ILE A 386 25.26 5.90 -55.71
CA ILE A 386 26.12 7.06 -55.51
C ILE A 386 27.37 6.90 -56.40
N PRO A 387 27.64 7.84 -57.31
CA PRO A 387 28.79 7.75 -58.17
C PRO A 387 30.10 7.93 -57.39
N ARG A 388 31.18 7.32 -57.87
CA ARG A 388 32.51 7.37 -57.25
C ARG A 388 33.62 7.60 -58.29
N PRO A 389 34.76 8.25 -57.93
CA PRO A 389 35.07 8.85 -56.61
C PRO A 389 34.11 9.98 -56.26
N ILE A 390 33.61 10.03 -55.01
CA ILE A 390 32.52 10.96 -54.64
C ILE A 390 32.99 12.41 -54.70
N GLU A 391 34.29 12.63 -54.56
CA GLU A 391 34.97 13.91 -54.63
C GLU A 391 34.84 14.58 -56.00
N ASP A 392 34.61 13.79 -57.07
CA ASP A 392 34.44 14.27 -58.44
C ASP A 392 33.00 14.73 -58.71
N TYR A 393 32.08 14.48 -57.78
CA TYR A 393 30.67 14.80 -57.93
C TYR A 393 30.21 15.83 -56.90
N ILE A 394 29.17 16.57 -57.25
CA ILE A 394 28.53 17.57 -56.41
C ILE A 394 27.01 17.41 -56.51
N THR A 395 26.31 17.61 -55.40
CA THR A 395 24.86 17.53 -55.42
C THR A 395 24.24 18.79 -56.02
N VAL A 396 23.05 18.66 -56.63
CA VAL A 396 22.31 19.82 -57.15
C VAL A 396 22.07 20.87 -56.06
N GLN A 397 21.79 20.44 -54.82
CA GLN A 397 21.58 21.36 -53.70
C GLN A 397 22.86 22.16 -53.37
N GLU A 398 24.02 21.51 -53.33
CA GLU A 398 25.31 22.20 -53.13
C GLU A 398 25.61 23.17 -54.26
N LEU A 399 25.30 22.81 -55.50
CA LEU A 399 25.44 23.72 -56.66
C LEU A 399 24.54 24.94 -56.55
N MET A 400 23.27 24.75 -56.19
CA MET A 400 22.33 25.84 -55.99
C MET A 400 22.83 26.83 -54.94
N ASN A 401 23.34 26.31 -53.81
CA ASN A 401 23.89 27.13 -52.74
C ASN A 401 25.18 27.85 -53.16
N LYS A 402 26.13 27.12 -53.77
CA LYS A 402 27.45 27.63 -54.16
C LYS A 402 27.35 28.68 -55.26
N TYR A 403 26.51 28.45 -56.26
CA TYR A 403 26.41 29.30 -57.44
C TYR A 403 25.22 30.27 -57.42
N ARG A 404 24.33 30.17 -56.41
CA ARG A 404 23.08 30.95 -56.26
C ARG A 404 22.14 30.82 -57.45
N VAL A 405 22.04 29.63 -58.01
CA VAL A 405 21.15 29.28 -59.13
C VAL A 405 20.00 28.41 -58.63
N ASP A 406 18.84 28.48 -59.28
CA ASP A 406 17.73 27.59 -58.95
C ASP A 406 17.90 26.18 -59.56
N HIS A 407 17.16 25.22 -59.02
CA HIS A 407 17.20 23.83 -59.49
C HIS A 407 16.85 23.70 -60.97
N LYS A 408 15.87 24.48 -61.45
CA LYS A 408 15.38 24.41 -62.84
C LYS A 408 16.48 24.82 -63.82
N THR A 409 17.27 25.82 -63.47
CA THR A 409 18.41 26.31 -64.24
C THR A 409 19.52 25.28 -64.29
N VAL A 410 19.89 24.70 -63.14
CA VAL A 410 20.90 23.62 -63.10
C VAL A 410 20.46 22.47 -63.99
N MET A 411 19.20 22.04 -63.89
CA MET A 411 18.71 20.92 -64.69
C MET A 411 18.58 21.23 -66.19
N LYS A 412 18.24 22.47 -66.54
CA LYS A 412 18.22 22.92 -67.94
C LYS A 412 19.61 22.80 -68.56
N ILE A 413 20.64 23.31 -67.87
CA ILE A 413 22.03 23.24 -68.33
C ILE A 413 22.49 21.79 -68.48
N VAL A 414 22.18 20.93 -67.51
CA VAL A 414 22.50 19.50 -67.57
C VAL A 414 21.86 18.83 -68.79
N TYR A 415 20.57 19.11 -69.06
CA TYR A 415 19.85 18.51 -70.18
C TYR A 415 20.38 18.98 -71.54
N GLU A 416 20.60 20.30 -71.69
CA GLU A 416 21.06 20.90 -72.96
C GLU A 416 22.47 20.44 -73.35
N ASN A 417 23.32 20.12 -72.36
CA ASN A 417 24.70 19.72 -72.60
C ASN A 417 24.95 18.21 -72.45
N GLY A 418 23.91 17.42 -72.16
CA GLY A 418 24.03 15.96 -72.01
C GLY A 418 24.95 15.52 -70.87
N PHE A 419 25.04 16.30 -69.78
CA PHE A 419 25.97 16.02 -68.69
C PHE A 419 25.62 14.76 -67.88
N GLU A 420 26.67 14.14 -67.35
CA GLU A 420 26.59 12.95 -66.53
C GLU A 420 25.76 13.23 -65.28
N ASN A 421 24.68 12.45 -65.09
CA ASN A 421 23.75 12.64 -63.98
C ASN A 421 23.42 11.32 -63.29
N HIS A 422 23.59 11.30 -61.98
CA HIS A 422 23.31 10.14 -61.13
C HIS A 422 22.24 10.51 -60.12
N THR A 423 21.13 9.77 -60.11
CA THR A 423 20.00 10.06 -59.22
C THR A 423 19.85 8.97 -58.17
N THR A 424 19.82 9.37 -56.91
CA THR A 424 19.48 8.53 -55.76
C THR A 424 18.09 8.89 -55.25
N ILE A 425 17.58 8.15 -54.25
CA ILE A 425 16.30 8.46 -53.59
C ILE A 425 16.32 9.87 -52.94
N ARG A 426 17.49 10.37 -52.52
CA ARG A 426 17.62 11.62 -51.75
C ARG A 426 18.26 12.77 -52.52
N PHE A 427 19.24 12.46 -53.37
CA PHE A 427 20.09 13.46 -54.02
C PHE A 427 20.35 13.13 -55.48
N ARG A 428 20.56 14.18 -56.27
CA ARG A 428 21.07 14.09 -57.64
C ARG A 428 22.51 14.60 -57.65
N TYR A 429 23.41 13.78 -58.14
CA TYR A 429 24.85 14.04 -58.25
C TYR A 429 25.20 14.35 -59.70
N LEU A 430 26.01 15.39 -59.88
CA LEU A 430 26.51 15.86 -61.18
C LEU A 430 28.03 15.93 -61.12
N LYS A 431 28.69 15.62 -62.23
CA LYS A 431 30.15 15.62 -62.31
C LYS A 431 30.71 17.05 -62.29
N LYS A 432 31.56 17.37 -61.32
CA LYS A 432 32.09 18.72 -61.10
C LYS A 432 32.79 19.28 -62.34
N SER A 433 33.57 18.44 -63.02
CA SER A 433 34.32 18.82 -64.22
C SER A 433 33.44 19.32 -65.37
N GLU A 434 32.17 18.91 -65.41
CA GLU A 434 31.21 19.29 -66.46
C GLU A 434 30.35 20.48 -66.02
N ILE A 435 29.72 20.34 -64.85
CA ILE A 435 28.69 21.29 -64.42
C ILE A 435 29.25 22.61 -63.86
N GLU A 436 30.41 22.59 -63.18
CA GLU A 436 30.95 23.81 -62.58
C GLU A 436 31.43 24.84 -63.64
N PRO A 437 32.15 24.44 -64.71
CA PRO A 437 32.49 25.36 -65.79
C PRO A 437 31.25 25.92 -66.48
N ALA A 438 30.26 25.07 -66.79
CA ALA A 438 29.02 25.49 -67.45
C ALA A 438 28.22 26.50 -66.61
N LEU A 439 28.14 26.28 -65.29
CA LEU A 439 27.49 27.23 -64.38
C LEU A 439 28.26 28.54 -64.24
N LYS A 440 29.59 28.50 -64.20
CA LYS A 440 30.42 29.73 -64.22
C LYS A 440 30.17 30.53 -65.49
N GLU A 441 30.11 29.86 -66.64
CA GLU A 441 29.85 30.50 -67.93
C GLU A 441 28.42 31.06 -68.02
N TYR A 442 27.42 30.32 -67.55
CA TYR A 442 26.04 30.79 -67.46
C TYR A 442 25.93 32.07 -66.61
N LYS A 443 26.62 32.11 -65.46
CA LYS A 443 26.63 33.31 -64.59
C LYS A 443 27.26 34.52 -65.27
N ARG A 444 28.29 34.29 -66.11
CA ARG A 444 29.00 35.35 -66.84
C ARG A 444 28.15 35.93 -67.98
N THR A 445 27.39 35.08 -68.68
CA THR A 445 26.69 35.45 -69.92
C THR A 445 25.21 35.78 -69.72
N SER A 446 24.55 35.22 -68.70
CA SER A 446 23.12 35.41 -68.46
C SER A 446 22.81 36.77 -67.82
N LYS A 447 22.40 37.75 -68.65
CA LYS A 447 21.92 39.07 -68.20
C LYS A 447 20.76 38.96 -67.21
N HIS A 448 19.86 37.99 -67.43
CA HIS A 448 18.71 37.75 -66.57
C HIS A 448 19.13 37.30 -65.16
N HIS A 449 20.08 36.36 -65.06
CA HIS A 449 20.60 35.90 -63.78
C HIS A 449 21.35 37.01 -63.02
N GLN A 450 22.16 37.80 -63.71
CA GLN A 450 22.85 38.95 -63.13
C GLN A 450 21.88 40.01 -62.59
N PHE A 451 20.79 40.27 -63.32
CA PHE A 451 19.73 41.16 -62.87
C PHE A 451 19.00 40.61 -61.63
N MET A 452 18.66 39.32 -61.61
CA MET A 452 18.04 38.68 -60.46
C MET A 452 18.91 38.75 -59.20
N ILE A 453 20.21 38.43 -59.30
CA ILE A 453 21.12 38.55 -58.15
C ILE A 453 21.17 39.99 -57.64
N LYS A 454 21.29 40.99 -58.53
CA LYS A 454 21.32 42.42 -58.13
C LYS A 454 20.03 42.85 -57.43
N ARG A 455 18.87 42.35 -57.88
CA ARG A 455 17.56 42.69 -57.30
C ARG A 455 17.35 42.14 -55.89
N TYR A 456 17.93 40.99 -55.58
CA TYR A 456 17.77 40.29 -54.29
C TYR A 456 19.04 40.34 -53.41
N ALA A 457 20.02 41.18 -53.73
CA ALA A 457 21.25 41.38 -52.95
C ALA A 457 21.14 42.50 -51.90
N ASN A 458 19.97 43.15 -51.78
CA ASN A 458 19.64 44.13 -50.75
C ASN A 458 18.78 43.51 -49.65
#